data_AF-A0A0L7QM55-F1
#
_entry.id   AF-A0A0L7QM55-F1
#
_cell.length_a   1.000
_cell.length_b   1.000
_cell.length_c   1.000
_cell.angle_alpha   90.00
_cell.angle_beta   90.00
_cell.angle_gamma   90.00
#
_symmetry.space_group_name_H-M   'P 1'
#
loop_
_entity.id
_entity.type
_entity.pdbx_description
1 polymer ?
#
loop_
_entity_poly.entity_id
_entity_poly.type
_entity_poly.pdbx_seq_one_letter_code
_entity_poly.pdbx_strand_id
1 'polypeptide(L)'
;MGFQNIWYSHPRKYGQGSRSCRACANRHGLIRKYGLNICRQCFREYAADIGFKKAKDYLILAPKAEAKMTVPLWKLAAASGPFIKIAALSGATAVSLGAYGSHRQYPEENKQDLKQVFETASRYHFIHTLAMLGLPLCRTPYLSGAFLLSGIVLFCGTCYYYAFTGDNQWNKLTPIGGVCFIMGWLSMCI
;
A
#
# COMPACT_ATOMS: atom_id res chain seq x y z
N MET A 1 -59.63 49.79 39.25
CA MET A 1 -59.67 48.52 38.47
C MET A 1 -58.55 48.43 37.41
N GLY A 2 -57.35 49.00 37.62
CA GLY A 2 -56.29 49.03 36.58
C GLY A 2 -55.23 47.92 36.66
N PHE A 3 -55.09 47.24 37.81
CA PHE A 3 -53.99 46.31 38.07
C PHE A 3 -54.00 45.06 37.17
N GLN A 4 -55.19 44.51 36.88
CA GLN A 4 -55.33 43.27 36.10
C GLN A 4 -54.90 43.43 34.63
N ASN A 5 -55.06 44.62 34.04
CA ASN A 5 -54.70 44.87 32.63
C ASN A 5 -53.21 45.21 32.44
N ILE A 6 -52.45 45.43 33.53
CA ILE A 6 -51.04 45.82 33.49
C ILE A 6 -50.13 44.62 33.81
N TRP A 7 -50.58 43.71 34.67
CA TRP A 7 -49.82 42.52 35.04
C TRP A 7 -49.71 41.53 33.86
N TYR A 8 -48.48 41.17 33.48
CA TYR A 8 -48.20 40.25 32.37
C TYR A 8 -48.77 40.70 31.00
N SER A 9 -48.89 42.01 30.80
CA SER A 9 -49.45 42.62 29.59
C SER A 9 -48.69 42.26 28.30
N HIS A 10 -47.38 41.99 28.37
CA HIS A 10 -46.59 41.62 27.20
C HIS A 10 -46.55 40.10 26.99
N PRO A 11 -46.95 39.58 25.81
CA PRO A 11 -46.89 38.15 25.52
C PRO A 11 -45.45 37.65 25.52
N ARG A 12 -45.19 36.54 26.23
CA ARG A 12 -43.87 35.88 26.28
C ARG A 12 -43.89 34.54 25.55
N LYS A 13 -44.35 34.55 24.31
CA LYS A 13 -44.42 33.32 23.47
C LYS A 13 -43.05 32.94 22.89
N TYR A 14 -42.18 33.92 22.65
CA TYR A 14 -40.86 33.75 22.03
C TYR A 14 -39.81 34.68 22.67
N GLY A 15 -38.54 34.51 22.27
CA GLY A 15 -37.41 35.28 22.79
C GLY A 15 -36.71 34.64 24.00
N GLN A 16 -35.80 35.38 24.63
CA GLN A 16 -35.07 34.95 25.83
C GLN A 16 -35.96 34.99 27.08
N GLY A 17 -36.87 35.97 27.15
CA GLY A 17 -37.81 36.14 28.26
C GLY A 17 -38.92 35.08 28.35
N SER A 18 -39.12 34.27 27.30
CA SER A 18 -40.13 33.20 27.27
C SER A 18 -39.65 31.86 27.82
N ARG A 19 -38.35 31.72 28.09
CA ARG A 19 -37.74 30.44 28.50
C ARG A 19 -36.84 30.64 29.70
N SER A 20 -36.76 29.61 30.51
CA SER A 20 -35.89 29.56 31.69
C SER A 20 -35.28 28.16 31.83
N CYS A 21 -34.15 28.10 32.51
CA CYS A 21 -33.54 26.86 32.95
C CYS A 21 -34.52 26.12 33.86
N ARG A 22 -34.76 24.83 33.58
CA ARG A 22 -35.64 24.01 34.42
C ARG A 22 -35.10 23.78 35.85
N ALA A 23 -33.78 23.95 36.05
CA ALA A 23 -33.13 23.73 37.34
C ALA A 23 -33.03 25.01 38.20
N CYS A 24 -32.60 26.14 37.62
CA CYS A 24 -32.33 27.37 38.37
C CYS A 24 -33.16 28.58 37.95
N ALA A 25 -34.15 28.40 37.06
CA ALA A 25 -35.00 29.46 36.49
C ALA A 25 -34.25 30.59 35.75
N ASN A 26 -32.92 30.54 35.62
CA ASN A 26 -32.12 31.51 34.88
C ASN A 26 -32.50 31.50 33.39
N ARG A 27 -32.57 32.69 32.78
CA ARG A 27 -32.92 32.87 31.36
C ARG A 27 -31.69 32.97 30.45
N HIS A 28 -30.50 33.14 31.01
CA HIS A 28 -29.25 33.30 30.25
C HIS A 28 -28.53 31.97 30.03
N GLY A 29 -27.87 31.84 28.87
CA GLY A 29 -27.01 30.69 28.56
C GLY A 29 -27.76 29.35 28.51
N LEU A 30 -29.00 29.35 28.02
CA LEU A 30 -29.87 28.18 27.98
C LEU A 30 -29.47 27.20 26.86
N ILE A 31 -29.15 25.95 27.22
CA ILE A 31 -28.93 24.83 26.31
C ILE A 31 -30.27 24.15 26.04
N ARG A 32 -30.72 24.24 24.79
CA ARG A 32 -32.05 23.76 24.35
C ARG A 32 -31.98 22.53 23.45
N LYS A 33 -30.76 22.09 23.12
CA LYS A 33 -30.53 20.93 22.26
C LYS A 33 -31.10 19.68 22.93
N TYR A 34 -31.73 18.80 22.15
CA TYR A 34 -32.35 17.57 22.63
C TYR A 34 -33.42 17.77 23.71
N GLY A 35 -34.04 18.97 23.79
CA GLY A 35 -35.08 19.26 24.77
C GLY A 35 -34.61 19.45 26.21
N LEU A 36 -33.29 19.55 26.46
CA LEU A 36 -32.73 19.64 27.82
C LEU A 36 -33.26 20.85 28.61
N ASN A 37 -33.30 22.04 27.99
CA ASN A 37 -33.74 23.31 28.59
C ASN A 37 -33.08 23.61 29.96
N ILE A 38 -31.75 23.47 30.02
CA ILE A 38 -30.92 23.73 31.20
C ILE A 38 -29.87 24.80 30.86
N CYS A 39 -29.49 25.68 31.80
CA CYS A 39 -28.42 26.66 31.56
C CYS A 39 -27.03 26.00 31.53
N ARG A 40 -26.05 26.65 30.91
CA ARG A 40 -24.68 26.12 30.78
C ARG A 40 -24.00 25.74 32.09
N GLN A 41 -24.34 26.40 33.20
CA GLN A 41 -23.76 26.11 34.53
C GLN A 41 -24.35 24.81 35.08
N CYS A 42 -25.68 24.73 35.17
CA CYS A 42 -26.38 23.52 35.59
C CYS A 42 -26.07 22.33 34.66
N PHE A 43 -25.87 22.54 33.36
CA PHE A 43 -25.47 21.44 32.48
C PHE A 43 -24.10 20.87 32.83
N ARG A 44 -23.14 21.68 33.27
CA ARG A 44 -21.81 21.18 33.68
C ARG A 44 -21.87 20.38 34.98
N GLU A 45 -22.82 20.70 35.85
CA GLU A 45 -23.07 20.01 37.11
C GLU A 45 -23.75 18.66 36.87
N TYR A 46 -24.86 18.64 36.13
CA TYR A 46 -25.65 17.43 35.88
C TYR A 46 -25.21 16.61 34.66
N ALA A 47 -24.18 17.03 33.92
CA ALA A 47 -23.78 16.38 32.67
C ALA A 47 -23.50 14.87 32.84
N ALA A 48 -22.77 14.50 33.90
CA ALA A 48 -22.43 13.12 34.17
C ALA A 48 -23.67 12.27 34.48
N ASP A 49 -24.60 12.80 35.29
CA ASP A 49 -25.84 12.11 35.68
C ASP A 49 -26.80 11.92 34.50
N ILE A 50 -26.80 12.87 33.55
CA ILE A 50 -27.56 12.75 32.29
C ILE A 50 -26.91 11.70 31.36
N GLY A 51 -25.64 11.33 31.60
CA GLY A 51 -24.89 10.35 30.79
C GLY A 51 -23.94 10.97 29.77
N PHE A 52 -23.70 12.29 29.81
CA PHE A 52 -22.67 12.92 29.00
C PHE A 52 -21.28 12.58 29.55
N LYS A 53 -20.43 12.04 28.69
CA LYS A 53 -19.03 11.70 28.96
C LYS A 53 -18.11 12.52 28.06
N LYS A 54 -16.91 12.87 28.53
CA LYS A 54 -15.98 13.69 27.72
C LYS A 54 -15.31 12.80 26.67
N ALA A 55 -15.15 13.32 25.46
CA ALA A 55 -14.54 12.58 24.35
C ALA A 55 -13.12 12.07 24.66
N LYS A 56 -12.34 12.81 25.46
CA LYS A 56 -11.00 12.41 25.89
C LYS A 56 -10.99 11.09 26.68
N ASP A 57 -12.07 10.80 27.41
CA ASP A 57 -12.17 9.59 28.22
C ASP A 57 -12.37 8.35 27.32
N TYR A 58 -12.92 8.53 26.11
CA TYR A 58 -13.05 7.49 25.10
C TYR A 58 -11.82 7.34 24.20
N LEU A 59 -11.11 8.44 23.92
CA LEU A 59 -9.91 8.41 23.07
C LEU A 59 -8.74 7.66 23.72
N ILE A 60 -8.69 7.58 25.05
CA ILE A 60 -7.67 6.80 25.79
C ILE A 60 -8.07 5.32 25.89
N LEU A 61 -9.36 5.00 25.82
CA LEU A 61 -9.88 3.63 25.88
C LEU A 61 -9.96 2.95 24.51
N ALA A 62 -9.82 3.68 23.41
CA ALA A 62 -9.63 3.05 22.11
C ALA A 62 -8.28 2.32 22.15
N PRO A 63 -8.24 0.97 22.20
CA PRO A 63 -6.96 0.29 22.14
C PRO A 63 -6.29 0.69 20.84
N LYS A 64 -5.04 1.20 20.92
CA LYS A 64 -4.19 1.29 19.73
C LYS A 64 -4.07 -0.14 19.22
N ALA A 65 -4.78 -0.44 18.14
CA ALA A 65 -4.68 -1.73 17.49
C ALA A 65 -3.27 -1.84 16.91
N GLU A 66 -2.35 -2.43 17.67
CA GLU A 66 -1.06 -2.87 17.14
C GLU A 66 -1.36 -4.04 16.20
N ALA A 67 -1.28 -3.78 14.89
CA ALA A 67 -1.38 -4.83 13.89
C ALA A 67 -0.16 -5.75 13.98
N LYS A 68 -0.21 -6.75 14.87
CA LYS A 68 0.76 -7.85 14.86
C LYS A 68 0.52 -8.69 13.61
N MET A 69 1.48 -8.70 12.70
CA MET A 69 1.51 -9.65 11.58
C MET A 69 1.71 -11.06 12.17
N THR A 70 0.61 -11.82 12.28
CA THR A 70 0.54 -13.10 13.01
C THR A 70 1.20 -14.27 12.28
N VAL A 71 1.58 -14.08 11.03
CA VAL A 71 2.18 -15.13 10.18
C VAL A 71 3.62 -14.77 9.82
N PRO A 72 4.56 -15.73 9.95
CA PRO A 72 5.95 -15.47 9.58
C PRO A 72 6.06 -15.26 8.07
N LEU A 73 6.92 -14.32 7.65
CA LEU A 73 7.02 -13.85 6.27
C LEU A 73 7.25 -15.01 5.26
N TRP A 74 8.09 -15.98 5.61
CA TRP A 74 8.38 -17.14 4.75
C TRP A 74 7.15 -18.03 4.50
N LYS A 75 6.17 -18.10 5.42
CA LYS A 75 4.92 -18.83 5.19
C LYS A 75 4.01 -18.08 4.23
N LEU A 76 3.94 -16.76 4.33
CA LEU A 76 3.25 -15.91 3.35
C LEU A 76 3.87 -16.08 1.95
N ALA A 77 5.20 -16.00 1.90
CA ALA A 77 5.98 -16.16 0.68
C ALA A 77 5.85 -17.55 0.04
N ALA A 78 5.79 -18.61 0.85
CA ALA A 78 5.53 -19.97 0.39
C ALA A 78 4.08 -20.19 -0.08
N ALA A 79 3.11 -19.51 0.55
CA ALA A 79 1.71 -19.58 0.17
C ALA A 79 1.41 -18.86 -1.15
N SER A 80 2.17 -17.81 -1.49
CA SER A 80 2.01 -17.02 -2.71
C SER A 80 2.42 -17.73 -4.01
N GLY A 81 2.88 -18.98 -3.97
CA GLY A 81 3.11 -19.81 -5.17
C GLY A 81 4.58 -20.14 -5.47
N PRO A 82 4.88 -20.73 -6.65
CA PRO A 82 6.22 -21.25 -6.97
C PRO A 82 7.26 -20.16 -7.31
N PHE A 83 6.91 -18.88 -7.24
CA PHE A 83 7.74 -17.76 -7.71
C PHE A 83 9.11 -17.68 -7.03
N ILE A 84 9.16 -17.87 -5.71
CA ILE A 84 10.42 -17.80 -4.96
C ILE A 84 11.35 -18.96 -5.35
N LYS A 85 10.80 -20.14 -5.62
CA LYS A 85 11.59 -21.30 -6.09
C LYS A 85 12.16 -21.03 -7.48
N ILE A 86 11.35 -20.48 -8.38
CA ILE A 86 11.78 -20.13 -9.74
C ILE A 86 12.84 -19.02 -9.70
N ALA A 87 12.64 -17.98 -8.88
CA ALA A 87 13.60 -16.90 -8.71
C ALA A 87 14.93 -17.42 -8.10
N ALA A 88 14.87 -18.32 -7.11
CA ALA A 88 16.07 -18.94 -6.54
C ALA A 88 16.84 -19.75 -7.59
N LEU A 89 16.15 -20.57 -8.40
CA LEU A 89 16.78 -21.33 -9.48
C LEU A 89 17.39 -20.40 -10.55
N SER A 90 16.63 -19.39 -10.98
CA SER A 90 17.10 -18.39 -11.95
C SER A 90 18.33 -17.64 -11.44
N GLY A 91 18.35 -17.28 -10.16
CA GLY A 91 19.47 -16.59 -9.52
C GLY A 91 20.71 -17.47 -9.42
N ALA A 92 20.56 -18.74 -9.08
CA ALA A 92 21.65 -19.71 -9.09
C ALA A 92 22.26 -19.85 -10.49
N THR A 93 21.43 -19.92 -11.53
CA THR A 93 21.87 -19.96 -12.93
C THR A 93 22.58 -18.65 -13.32
N ALA A 94 22.05 -17.49 -12.94
CA ALA A 94 22.65 -16.18 -13.24
C ALA A 94 24.05 -16.03 -12.61
N VAL A 95 24.23 -16.47 -11.36
CA VAL A 95 25.54 -16.47 -10.68
C VAL A 95 26.50 -17.43 -11.36
N SER A 96 26.04 -18.63 -11.69
CA SER A 96 26.87 -19.65 -12.34
C SER A 96 27.36 -19.18 -13.72
N LEU A 97 26.46 -18.64 -14.54
CA LEU A 97 26.81 -18.08 -15.84
C LEU A 97 27.71 -16.87 -15.69
N GLY A 98 27.41 -15.93 -14.78
CA GLY A 98 28.21 -14.74 -14.54
C GLY A 98 29.66 -15.06 -14.14
N ALA A 99 29.85 -16.01 -13.22
CA ALA A 99 31.16 -16.49 -12.81
C ALA A 99 31.90 -17.20 -13.97
N TYR A 100 31.20 -17.99 -14.78
CA TYR A 100 31.80 -18.63 -15.94
C TYR A 100 32.23 -17.62 -17.00
N GLY A 101 31.37 -16.63 -17.32
CA GLY A 101 31.65 -15.63 -18.35
C GLY A 101 32.75 -14.64 -17.98
N SER A 102 33.05 -14.43 -16.70
CA SER A 102 34.20 -13.62 -16.27
C SER A 102 35.54 -14.33 -16.46
N HIS A 103 35.56 -15.66 -16.48
CA HIS A 103 36.76 -16.47 -16.65
C HIS A 103 36.94 -17.02 -18.07
N ARG A 104 35.96 -16.81 -18.96
CA ARG A 104 36.03 -17.28 -20.34
C ARG A 104 36.88 -16.36 -21.21
N GLN A 105 37.69 -16.98 -22.07
CA GLN A 105 38.42 -16.29 -23.13
C GLN A 105 37.49 -16.10 -24.35
N TYR A 106 37.34 -14.86 -24.81
CA TYR A 106 36.57 -14.52 -26.02
C TYR A 106 37.52 -14.40 -27.23
N PRO A 107 37.04 -14.67 -28.46
CA PRO A 107 37.83 -14.45 -29.68
C PRO A 107 38.31 -13.00 -29.77
N GLU A 108 39.60 -12.79 -30.04
CA GLU A 108 40.21 -11.44 -29.98
C GLU A 108 39.57 -10.44 -30.96
N GLU A 109 39.07 -10.90 -32.12
CA GLU A 109 38.43 -10.05 -33.13
C GLU A 109 37.15 -9.35 -32.62
N ASN A 110 36.31 -10.07 -31.85
CA ASN A 110 35.01 -9.59 -31.38
C ASN A 110 34.91 -9.54 -29.84
N LYS A 111 36.05 -9.55 -29.15
CA LYS A 111 36.15 -9.71 -27.70
C LYS A 111 35.33 -8.68 -26.93
N GLN A 112 35.41 -7.42 -27.36
CA GLN A 112 34.79 -6.31 -26.66
C GLN A 112 33.26 -6.35 -26.80
N ASP A 113 32.75 -6.63 -28.00
CA ASP A 113 31.32 -6.75 -28.29
C ASP A 113 30.69 -7.95 -27.57
N LEU A 114 31.31 -9.13 -27.66
CA LEU A 114 30.79 -10.34 -27.02
C LEU A 114 30.77 -10.19 -25.50
N LYS A 115 31.81 -9.58 -24.92
CA LYS A 115 31.86 -9.29 -23.49
C LYS A 115 30.78 -8.29 -23.07
N GLN A 116 30.56 -7.23 -23.85
CA GLN A 116 29.51 -6.24 -23.56
C GLN A 116 28.11 -6.86 -23.63
N VAL A 117 27.84 -7.72 -24.63
CA VAL A 117 26.56 -8.42 -24.72
C VAL A 117 26.39 -9.38 -23.53
N PHE A 118 27.45 -10.10 -23.14
CA PHE A 118 27.43 -10.98 -21.98
C PHE A 118 27.13 -10.24 -20.66
N GLU A 119 27.81 -9.11 -20.43
CA GLU A 119 27.59 -8.27 -19.24
C GLU A 119 26.17 -7.69 -19.24
N THR A 120 25.65 -7.28 -20.40
CA THR A 120 24.27 -6.81 -20.54
C THR A 120 23.28 -7.92 -20.22
N ALA A 121 23.45 -9.12 -20.80
CA ALA A 121 22.62 -10.28 -20.52
C ALA A 121 22.59 -10.61 -19.02
N SER A 122 23.76 -10.64 -18.38
CA SER A 122 23.89 -10.92 -16.95
C SER A 122 23.20 -9.87 -16.09
N ARG A 123 23.38 -8.59 -16.40
CA ARG A 123 22.72 -7.51 -15.67
C ARG A 123 21.20 -7.64 -15.76
N TYR A 124 20.66 -7.90 -16.95
CA TYR A 124 19.22 -8.08 -17.12
C TYR A 124 18.71 -9.35 -16.43
N HIS A 125 19.44 -10.47 -16.51
CA HIS A 125 19.06 -11.72 -15.85
C HIS A 125 18.94 -11.54 -14.33
N PHE A 126 19.93 -10.89 -13.70
CA PHE A 126 19.88 -10.60 -12.27
C PHE A 126 18.76 -9.65 -11.88
N ILE A 127 18.60 -8.51 -12.57
CA ILE A 127 17.57 -7.52 -12.24
C ILE A 127 16.18 -8.14 -12.28
N HIS A 128 15.87 -8.91 -13.33
CA HIS A 128 14.54 -9.52 -13.47
C HIS A 128 14.35 -10.72 -12.55
N THR A 129 15.42 -11.43 -12.18
CA THR A 129 15.35 -12.46 -11.13
C THR A 129 15.04 -11.84 -9.76
N LEU A 130 15.65 -10.71 -9.43
CA LEU A 130 15.34 -9.98 -8.20
C LEU A 130 13.91 -9.43 -8.22
N ALA A 131 13.45 -8.93 -9.37
CA ALA A 131 12.05 -8.54 -9.55
C ALA A 131 11.08 -9.72 -9.28
N MET A 132 11.45 -10.94 -9.69
CA MET A 132 10.65 -12.14 -9.42
C MET A 132 10.50 -12.45 -7.92
N LEU A 133 11.49 -12.13 -7.08
CA LEU A 133 11.36 -12.26 -5.62
C LEU A 133 10.30 -11.33 -5.03
N GLY A 134 9.98 -10.23 -5.73
CA GLY A 134 8.94 -9.28 -5.36
C GLY A 134 7.52 -9.70 -5.78
N LEU A 135 7.37 -10.74 -6.63
CA LEU A 135 6.07 -11.17 -7.14
C LEU A 135 5.04 -11.55 -6.07
N PRO A 136 5.41 -12.22 -4.95
CA PRO A 136 4.49 -12.47 -3.84
C PRO A 136 3.71 -11.26 -3.33
N LEU A 137 4.23 -10.05 -3.54
CA LEU A 137 3.63 -8.80 -3.07
C LEU A 137 2.65 -8.20 -4.10
N CYS A 138 2.64 -8.70 -5.33
CA CYS A 138 1.79 -8.20 -6.41
C CYS A 138 0.39 -8.84 -6.39
N ARG A 139 -0.61 -8.13 -6.92
CA ARG A 139 -2.00 -8.63 -7.02
C ARG A 139 -2.13 -9.74 -8.07
N THR A 140 -1.38 -9.65 -9.16
CA THR A 140 -1.46 -10.57 -10.31
C THR A 140 -0.13 -11.34 -10.56
N PRO A 141 0.39 -12.07 -9.56
CA PRO A 141 1.77 -12.57 -9.57
C PRO A 141 2.07 -13.59 -10.68
N TYR A 142 1.08 -14.38 -11.10
CA TYR A 142 1.23 -15.38 -12.16
C TYR A 142 1.48 -14.74 -13.53
N LEU A 143 0.78 -13.65 -13.85
CA LEU A 143 0.91 -12.97 -15.12
C LEU A 143 2.27 -12.28 -15.22
N SER A 144 2.63 -11.51 -14.19
CA SER A 144 3.94 -10.87 -14.09
C SER A 144 5.07 -11.89 -14.11
N GLY A 145 4.94 -12.99 -13.38
CA GLY A 145 5.93 -14.07 -13.36
C GLY A 145 6.12 -14.74 -14.70
N ALA A 146 5.04 -14.99 -15.45
CA ALA A 146 5.13 -15.60 -16.77
C ALA A 146 5.89 -14.71 -17.77
N PHE A 147 5.60 -13.41 -17.79
CA PHE A 147 6.27 -12.45 -18.67
C PHE A 147 7.74 -12.18 -18.27
N LEU A 148 8.04 -12.09 -16.97
CA LEU A 148 9.41 -11.92 -16.50
C LEU A 148 10.25 -13.16 -16.81
N LEU A 149 9.71 -14.36 -16.58
CA LEU A 149 10.42 -15.60 -16.87
C LEU A 149 10.64 -15.79 -18.38
N SER A 150 9.62 -15.53 -19.20
CA SER A 150 9.77 -15.60 -20.66
C SER A 150 10.77 -14.57 -21.18
N GLY A 151 10.79 -13.36 -20.62
CA GLY A 151 11.80 -12.35 -20.91
C GLY A 151 13.22 -12.81 -20.56
N ILE A 152 13.44 -13.43 -19.40
CA ILE A 152 14.75 -13.98 -19.02
C ILE A 152 15.23 -15.01 -20.06
N VAL A 153 14.36 -15.94 -20.45
CA VAL A 153 14.71 -16.98 -21.42
C VAL A 153 14.96 -16.40 -22.81
N LEU A 154 14.06 -15.55 -23.32
CA LEU A 154 14.13 -15.03 -24.69
C LEU A 154 15.12 -13.90 -24.90
N PHE A 155 15.36 -13.05 -23.90
CA PHE A 155 16.33 -11.95 -23.99
C PHE A 155 17.69 -12.39 -23.47
N CYS A 156 17.77 -12.86 -22.22
CA CYS A 156 19.07 -13.18 -21.61
C CYS A 156 19.64 -14.47 -22.21
N GLY A 157 18.80 -15.48 -22.45
CA GLY A 157 19.24 -16.74 -23.06
C GLY A 157 19.81 -16.59 -24.46
N THR A 158 19.19 -15.78 -25.33
CA THR A 158 19.70 -15.53 -26.68
C THR A 158 20.98 -14.70 -26.66
N CYS A 159 21.07 -13.68 -25.79
CA CYS A 159 22.30 -12.91 -25.62
C CYS A 159 23.45 -13.75 -25.07
N TYR A 160 23.19 -14.68 -24.14
CA TYR A 160 24.19 -15.63 -23.68
C TYR A 160 24.65 -16.57 -24.79
N TYR A 161 23.72 -17.09 -25.60
CA TYR A 161 24.05 -17.90 -26.76
C TYR A 161 24.96 -17.14 -27.75
N TYR A 162 24.60 -15.91 -28.08
CA TYR A 162 25.42 -15.05 -28.95
C TYR A 162 26.80 -14.80 -28.35
N ALA A 163 26.90 -14.52 -27.05
CA ALA A 163 28.17 -14.31 -26.37
C ALA A 163 29.08 -15.55 -26.36
N PHE A 164 28.52 -16.76 -26.35
CA PHE A 164 29.30 -18.00 -26.33
C PHE A 164 29.69 -18.51 -27.71
N THR A 165 28.78 -18.41 -28.68
CA THR A 165 28.94 -18.99 -30.03
C THR A 165 29.44 -17.96 -31.05
N GLY A 166 29.16 -16.68 -30.84
CA GLY A 166 29.41 -15.61 -31.81
C GLY A 166 28.44 -15.60 -33.01
N ASP A 167 27.45 -16.50 -33.02
CA ASP A 167 26.49 -16.64 -34.12
C ASP A 167 25.22 -15.82 -33.87
N ASN A 168 24.88 -14.93 -34.80
CA ASN A 168 23.83 -13.93 -34.67
C ASN A 168 22.43 -14.39 -35.11
N GLN A 169 22.27 -15.65 -35.53
CA GLN A 169 21.01 -16.16 -36.09
C GLN A 169 19.80 -15.95 -35.16
N TRP A 170 20.00 -16.07 -33.85
CA TRP A 170 18.93 -16.02 -32.84
C TRP A 170 18.67 -14.61 -32.30
N ASN A 171 19.41 -13.60 -32.76
CA ASN A 171 19.31 -12.24 -32.21
C ASN A 171 17.96 -11.56 -32.48
N LYS A 172 17.18 -12.04 -33.46
CA LYS A 172 15.82 -11.55 -33.77
C LYS A 172 14.81 -11.81 -32.65
N LEU A 173 15.06 -12.78 -31.77
CA LEU A 173 14.19 -13.08 -30.62
C LEU A 173 14.38 -12.12 -29.44
N THR A 174 15.56 -11.53 -29.33
CA THR A 174 15.93 -10.57 -28.26
C THR A 174 14.92 -9.42 -28.08
N PRO A 175 14.48 -8.69 -29.13
CA PRO A 175 13.48 -7.63 -28.97
C PRO A 175 12.13 -8.15 -28.44
N ILE A 176 11.74 -9.38 -28.79
CA ILE A 176 10.50 -10.00 -28.27
C ILE A 176 10.63 -10.22 -26.75
N GLY A 177 11.79 -10.72 -26.30
CA GLY A 177 12.08 -10.84 -24.86
C GLY A 177 12.06 -9.49 -24.13
N GLY A 178 12.53 -8.42 -24.77
CA GLY A 178 12.44 -7.05 -24.25
C GLY A 178 10.99 -6.58 -24.05
N VAL A 179 10.12 -6.85 -25.02
CA VAL A 179 8.67 -6.56 -24.90
C VAL A 179 8.04 -7.37 -23.77
N CYS A 180 8.41 -8.64 -23.62
CA CYS A 180 7.96 -9.47 -22.48
C CYS A 180 8.35 -8.84 -21.14
N PHE A 181 9.57 -8.32 -20.99
CA PHE A 181 9.96 -7.62 -19.76
C PHE A 181 9.11 -6.38 -19.48
N ILE A 182 8.85 -5.55 -20.50
CA ILE A 182 7.99 -4.36 -20.35
C ILE A 182 6.60 -4.76 -19.86
N MET A 183 5.98 -5.76 -20.49
CA MET A 183 4.66 -6.27 -20.09
C MET A 183 4.68 -6.88 -18.68
N GLY A 184 5.75 -7.58 -18.32
CA GLY A 184 5.94 -8.13 -16.98
C GLY A 184 5.93 -7.05 -15.91
N TRP A 185 6.71 -5.98 -16.08
CA TRP A 185 6.73 -4.84 -15.16
C TRP A 185 5.41 -4.09 -15.12
N LEU A 186 4.78 -3.83 -16.27
CA LEU A 186 3.48 -3.14 -16.32
C LEU A 186 2.38 -3.94 -15.61
N SER A 187 2.39 -5.27 -15.73
CA SER A 187 1.40 -6.11 -15.05
C SER A 187 1.52 -6.05 -13.53
N MET A 188 2.69 -5.74 -12.96
CA MET A 188 2.84 -5.56 -11.51
C MET A 188 2.13 -4.32 -10.97
N CYS A 189 1.77 -3.36 -11.82
CA CYS A 189 0.99 -2.17 -11.44
C CYS A 189 -0.50 -2.48 -11.20
N ILE A 190 -0.98 -3.66 -11.60
CA ILE A 190 -2.38 -4.09 -11.55
C ILE A 190 -2.56 -5.07 -10.39
#